data_AF-A0A671TMX2-F1
#
_entry.id   AF-A0A671TMX2-F1
#
_cell.length_a   1.000
_cell.length_b   1.000
_cell.length_c   1.000
_cell.angle_alpha   90.00
_cell.angle_beta   90.00
_cell.angle_gamma   90.00
#
_symmetry.space_group_name_H-M   'P 1'
#
loop_
_entity.id
_entity.type
_entity.pdbx_description
1 polymer ?
#
loop_
_entity_poly.entity_id
_entity_poly.type
_entity_poly.pdbx_seq_one_letter_code
_entity_poly.pdbx_strand_id
1 'polypeptide(L)'
;MSREQVSISELLLSLDSSELQEAEQVKAAVNQQLFSPADRGGAVLSSLVEYYLDSSSPQAVLLLSSIREPHHKTLLEKLNESLSRPGSRPAALTLLGHLIRKQPPWVHHISRSPLLPSLLRCLKTDTDVVVLITGVLVLITLLPMIPQAGKQHIYDFFDVFGRLASWSYRNPGHVPVAHLVHLHAGVYSLFHRLYGMFPCNFISYLRLHYSMKENLDTFQEVVKVSTDQHSPAQISTDQYRPVQTSTDQCRPAQTSTVQHRSAQTTTDQYRPV
;
A
#
# COMPACT_ATOMS: atom_id res chain seq x y z
N MET A 1 -24.59 18.54 44.50
CA MET A 1 -25.19 18.56 43.15
C MET A 1 -24.30 17.72 42.25
N SER A 2 -24.71 16.49 42.01
CA SER A 2 -24.04 15.51 41.16
C SER A 2 -24.02 16.05 39.72
N ARG A 3 -22.82 16.35 39.19
CA ARG A 3 -22.64 16.59 37.75
C ARG A 3 -23.11 15.33 37.04
N GLU A 4 -24.28 15.36 36.41
CA GLU A 4 -24.64 14.35 35.42
C GLU A 4 -23.53 14.38 34.36
N GLN A 5 -22.73 13.31 34.31
CA GLN A 5 -21.84 13.10 33.18
C GLN A 5 -22.76 12.91 31.97
N VAL A 6 -22.85 13.95 31.14
CA VAL A 6 -23.58 13.88 29.85
C VAL A 6 -23.12 12.61 29.14
N SER A 7 -24.09 11.79 28.75
CA SER A 7 -23.83 10.49 28.13
C SER A 7 -23.01 10.70 26.86
N ILE A 8 -21.96 9.89 26.65
CA ILE A 8 -21.12 10.01 25.45
C ILE A 8 -21.95 9.91 24.17
N SER A 9 -23.02 9.12 24.17
CA SER A 9 -23.93 8.97 23.04
C SER A 9 -24.66 10.27 22.70
N GLU A 10 -25.07 11.06 23.70
CA GLU A 10 -25.71 12.36 23.50
C GLU A 10 -24.72 13.38 22.95
N LEU A 11 -23.50 13.41 23.51
CA LEU A 11 -22.42 14.26 23.00
C LEU A 11 -22.08 13.94 21.53
N LEU A 12 -22.05 12.66 21.15
CA LEU A 12 -21.76 12.26 19.78
C LEU A 12 -22.86 12.71 18.80
N LEU A 13 -24.14 12.65 19.20
CA LEU A 13 -25.24 13.13 18.36
C LEU A 13 -25.21 14.65 18.13
N SER A 14 -24.72 15.42 19.10
CA SER A 14 -24.55 16.88 18.98
C SER A 14 -23.22 17.30 18.35
N LEU A 15 -22.37 16.35 17.94
CA LEU A 15 -21.03 16.66 17.43
C LEU A 15 -21.05 17.43 16.10
N ASP A 16 -22.07 17.19 15.28
CA ASP A 16 -22.28 17.85 13.98
C ASP A 16 -23.29 19.01 14.07
N SER A 17 -23.49 19.60 15.26
CA SER A 17 -24.35 20.79 15.44
C SER A 17 -23.95 21.93 14.50
N SER A 18 -24.95 22.64 13.96
CA SER A 18 -24.74 23.82 13.12
C SER A 18 -24.19 25.02 13.89
N GLU A 19 -24.29 25.01 15.22
CA GLU A 19 -23.76 26.08 16.06
C GLU A 19 -22.29 25.84 16.41
N LEU A 20 -21.41 26.72 15.92
CA LEU A 20 -19.96 26.60 16.08
C LEU A 20 -19.54 26.49 17.56
N GLN A 21 -20.14 27.31 18.43
CA GLN A 21 -19.79 27.35 19.84
C GLN A 21 -20.21 26.07 20.58
N GLU A 22 -21.38 25.51 20.22
CA GLU A 22 -21.84 24.23 20.77
C GLU A 22 -20.94 23.09 20.29
N ALA A 23 -20.64 23.03 18.99
CA ALA A 23 -19.77 22.01 18.41
C ALA A 23 -18.36 22.03 19.03
N GLU A 24 -17.79 23.20 19.29
CA GLU A 24 -16.50 23.33 19.97
C GLU A 24 -16.55 22.85 21.42
N GLN A 25 -17.63 23.15 22.15
CA GLN A 25 -17.82 22.68 23.52
C GLN A 25 -17.99 21.16 23.58
N VAL A 26 -18.81 20.59 22.70
CA VAL A 26 -19.02 19.14 22.58
C VAL A 26 -17.71 18.45 22.24
N LYS A 27 -16.95 18.97 21.27
CA LYS A 27 -15.63 18.43 20.90
C LYS A 27 -14.64 18.47 22.07
N ALA A 28 -14.62 19.55 22.84
CA ALA A 28 -13.78 19.67 24.02
C ALA A 28 -14.19 18.65 25.10
N ALA A 29 -15.49 18.46 25.32
CA ALA A 29 -16.01 17.47 26.26
C ALA A 29 -15.65 16.04 25.85
N VAL A 30 -15.83 15.67 24.58
CA VAL A 30 -15.45 14.36 24.05
C VAL A 30 -13.94 14.13 24.17
N ASN A 31 -13.12 15.12 23.85
CA ASN A 31 -11.67 15.03 24.06
C ASN A 31 -11.28 14.83 25.53
N GLN A 32 -11.94 15.54 26.45
CA GLN A 32 -11.69 15.36 27.88
C GLN A 32 -12.05 13.95 28.35
N GLN A 33 -13.14 13.37 27.83
CA GLN A 33 -13.52 11.99 28.15
C GLN A 33 -12.58 10.96 27.50
N LEU A 34 -12.17 11.16 26.25
CA LEU A 34 -11.22 10.30 25.52
C LEU A 34 -9.86 10.18 26.20
N PHE A 35 -9.35 11.28 26.79
CA PHE A 35 -8.06 11.31 27.47
C PHE A 35 -8.19 11.20 29.00
N SER A 36 -9.38 10.91 29.51
CA SER A 36 -9.60 10.73 30.93
C SER A 36 -8.95 9.42 31.41
N PRO A 37 -8.18 9.43 32.52
CA PRO A 37 -7.60 8.21 33.08
C PRO A 37 -8.64 7.21 33.63
N ALA A 38 -9.92 7.60 33.67
CA ALA A 38 -11.04 6.73 34.00
C ALA A 38 -11.46 5.82 32.82
N ASP A 39 -11.22 6.20 31.56
CA ASP A 39 -11.52 5.37 30.39
C ASP A 39 -10.38 4.38 30.11
N ARG A 40 -10.14 3.46 31.05
CA ARG A 40 -9.11 2.43 30.92
C ARG A 40 -9.41 1.41 29.80
N GLY A 41 -10.63 1.41 29.26
CA GLY A 41 -11.14 0.42 28.31
C GLY A 41 -11.31 0.92 26.88
N GLY A 42 -11.12 2.22 26.61
CA GLY A 42 -11.36 2.81 25.29
C GLY A 42 -12.82 2.71 24.86
N ALA A 43 -13.75 2.79 25.82
CA ALA A 43 -15.18 2.75 25.54
C ALA A 43 -15.61 3.99 24.74
N VAL A 44 -15.11 5.17 25.13
CA VAL A 44 -15.39 6.43 24.43
C VAL A 44 -14.84 6.38 23.00
N LEU A 45 -13.63 5.82 22.85
CA LEU A 45 -13.02 5.61 21.55
C LEU A 45 -13.86 4.67 20.67
N SER A 46 -14.34 3.57 21.25
CA SER A 46 -15.16 2.58 20.53
C SER A 46 -16.46 3.23 20.05
N SER A 47 -17.15 3.97 20.91
CA SER A 47 -18.37 4.70 20.54
C SER A 47 -18.12 5.76 19.47
N LEU A 48 -16.98 6.46 19.53
CA LEU A 48 -16.61 7.45 18.52
C LEU A 48 -16.31 6.81 17.15
N VAL A 49 -15.67 5.64 17.15
CA VAL A 49 -15.45 4.86 15.91
C VAL A 49 -16.79 4.38 15.36
N GLU A 50 -17.67 3.80 16.18
CA GLU A 50 -19.00 3.35 15.76
C GLU A 50 -19.84 4.51 15.21
N TYR A 51 -19.85 5.65 15.91
CA TYR A 51 -20.50 6.87 15.42
C TYR A 51 -19.96 7.30 14.05
N TYR A 52 -18.65 7.26 13.83
CA TYR A 52 -18.09 7.56 12.52
C TYR A 52 -18.52 6.56 11.45
N LEU A 53 -18.57 5.26 11.76
CA LEU A 53 -18.97 4.24 10.79
C LEU A 53 -20.42 4.45 10.32
N ASP A 54 -21.30 4.96 11.19
CA ASP A 54 -22.70 5.22 10.86
C ASP A 54 -22.92 6.61 10.21
N SER A 55 -22.22 7.65 10.70
CA SER A 55 -22.45 9.05 10.29
C SER A 55 -21.51 9.56 9.20
N SER A 56 -20.34 8.95 9.04
CA SER A 56 -19.21 9.52 8.27
C SER A 56 -18.84 10.96 8.68
N SER A 57 -19.09 11.35 9.93
CA SER A 57 -18.87 12.71 10.45
C SER A 57 -17.42 13.18 10.30
N PRO A 58 -17.18 14.38 9.72
CA PRO A 58 -15.84 14.95 9.62
C PRO A 58 -15.27 15.36 10.99
N GLN A 59 -16.12 15.72 11.96
CA GLN A 59 -15.70 16.04 13.31
C GLN A 59 -15.18 14.80 14.05
N ALA A 60 -15.84 13.66 13.84
CA ALA A 60 -15.37 12.39 14.37
C ALA A 60 -13.98 12.03 13.81
N VAL A 61 -13.75 12.22 12.50
CA VAL A 61 -12.40 12.03 11.90
C VAL A 61 -11.36 12.91 12.55
N LEU A 62 -11.67 14.18 12.82
CA LEU A 62 -10.74 15.12 13.44
C LEU A 62 -10.35 14.71 14.86
N LEU A 63 -11.32 14.24 15.65
CA LEU A 63 -11.08 13.71 16.99
C LEU A 63 -10.25 12.43 16.94
N LEU A 64 -10.63 11.46 16.10
CA LEU A 64 -9.88 10.20 15.92
C LEU A 64 -8.45 10.45 15.41
N SER A 65 -8.25 11.47 14.57
CA SER A 65 -6.93 11.87 14.08
C SER A 65 -6.05 12.51 15.16
N SER A 66 -6.63 12.99 16.26
CA SER A 66 -5.90 13.61 17.37
C SER A 66 -5.39 12.59 18.40
N ILE A 67 -5.71 11.30 18.22
CA ILE A 67 -5.35 10.22 19.14
C ILE A 67 -3.84 10.06 19.24
N ARG A 68 -3.36 10.01 20.48
CA ARG A 68 -1.96 9.76 20.85
C ARG A 68 -1.83 8.43 21.58
N GLU A 69 -0.60 8.02 21.86
CA GLU A 69 -0.31 6.85 22.69
C GLU A 69 -0.86 7.04 24.12
N PRO A 70 -1.46 6.02 24.76
CA PRO A 70 -1.50 4.60 24.38
C PRO A 70 -2.74 4.14 23.57
N HIS A 71 -3.73 5.02 23.35
CA HIS A 71 -5.05 4.67 22.77
C HIS A 71 -5.00 4.17 21.32
N HIS A 72 -3.86 4.34 20.63
CA HIS A 72 -3.66 3.84 19.27
C HIS A 72 -3.89 2.32 19.15
N LYS A 73 -3.56 1.53 20.19
CA LYS A 73 -3.74 0.06 20.14
C LYS A 73 -5.21 -0.32 19.98
N THR A 74 -6.05 0.23 20.83
CA THR A 74 -7.51 0.02 20.79
C THR A 74 -8.10 0.56 19.49
N LEU A 75 -7.61 1.69 18.98
CA LEU A 75 -8.03 2.22 17.67
C LEU A 75 -7.73 1.23 16.54
N LEU A 76 -6.50 0.69 16.50
CA LEU A 76 -6.10 -0.28 15.47
C LEU A 76 -6.89 -1.60 15.56
N GLU A 77 -7.19 -2.06 16.77
CA GLU A 77 -8.05 -3.23 17.01
C GLU A 77 -9.47 -3.00 16.49
N LYS A 78 -10.08 -1.85 16.82
CA LYS A 78 -11.42 -1.48 16.32
C LYS A 78 -11.47 -1.29 14.82
N LEU A 79 -10.45 -0.69 14.21
CA LEU A 79 -10.36 -0.61 12.75
C LEU A 79 -10.26 -2.01 12.12
N ASN A 80 -9.51 -2.92 12.72
CA ASN A 80 -9.38 -4.29 12.22
C ASN A 80 -10.69 -5.08 12.29
N GLU A 81 -11.45 -4.94 13.39
CA GLU A 81 -12.81 -5.48 13.50
C GLU A 81 -13.73 -4.89 12.43
N SER A 82 -13.62 -3.58 12.19
CA SER A 82 -14.47 -2.85 11.23
C SER A 82 -14.16 -3.21 9.78
N LEU A 83 -12.91 -3.53 9.43
CA LEU A 83 -12.53 -4.05 8.11
C LEU A 83 -13.04 -5.47 7.87
N SER A 84 -13.21 -6.25 8.94
CA SER A 84 -13.70 -7.63 8.85
C SER A 84 -15.19 -7.68 8.48
N ARG A 85 -15.96 -6.64 8.84
CA ARG A 85 -17.38 -6.50 8.51
C ARG A 85 -17.56 -5.86 7.12
N PRO A 86 -18.26 -6.51 6.16
CA PRO A 86 -18.41 -5.96 4.81
C PRO A 86 -19.07 -4.58 4.75
N GLY A 87 -20.12 -4.33 5.56
CA GLY A 87 -20.88 -3.08 5.51
C GLY A 87 -20.10 -1.84 5.98
N SER A 88 -19.18 -1.99 6.94
CA SER A 88 -18.37 -0.89 7.46
C SER A 88 -17.00 -0.75 6.77
N ARG A 89 -16.65 -1.67 5.88
CA ARG A 89 -15.31 -1.73 5.25
C ARG A 89 -14.93 -0.45 4.49
N PRO A 90 -15.78 0.15 3.64
CA PRO A 90 -15.43 1.39 2.95
C PRO A 90 -15.18 2.55 3.92
N ALA A 91 -16.02 2.71 4.95
CA ALA A 91 -15.87 3.75 5.97
C ALA A 91 -14.58 3.53 6.78
N ALA A 92 -14.31 2.29 7.22
CA ALA A 92 -13.10 1.96 7.96
C ALA A 92 -11.82 2.22 7.15
N LEU A 93 -11.79 1.88 5.86
CA LEU A 93 -10.67 2.21 4.96
C LEU A 93 -10.52 3.71 4.76
N THR A 94 -11.62 4.42 4.60
CA THR A 94 -11.63 5.88 4.47
C THR A 94 -11.04 6.53 5.72
N LEU A 95 -11.48 6.13 6.90
CA LEU A 95 -10.92 6.59 8.18
C LEU A 95 -9.42 6.29 8.28
N LEU A 96 -9.01 5.05 8.00
CA LEU A 96 -7.61 4.65 8.03
C LEU A 96 -6.76 5.53 7.09
N GLY A 97 -7.26 5.83 5.89
CA GLY A 97 -6.60 6.74 4.95
C GLY A 97 -6.53 8.19 5.44
N HIS A 98 -7.51 8.68 6.20
CA HIS A 98 -7.43 9.99 6.85
C HIS A 98 -6.38 10.00 7.96
N LEU A 99 -6.35 8.96 8.80
CA LEU A 99 -5.41 8.82 9.90
C LEU A 99 -3.96 8.76 9.40
N ILE A 100 -3.65 7.90 8.42
CA ILE A 100 -2.28 7.73 7.89
C ILE A 100 -1.78 9.02 7.24
N ARG A 101 -2.63 9.75 6.52
CA ARG A 101 -2.25 11.03 5.88
C ARG A 101 -1.83 12.11 6.89
N LYS A 102 -2.31 12.05 8.13
CA LYS A 102 -1.89 12.95 9.20
C LYS A 102 -0.54 12.60 9.81
N GLN A 103 0.08 11.48 9.39
CA GLN A 103 1.38 11.01 9.85
C GLN A 103 1.49 10.94 11.38
N PRO A 104 0.60 10.22 12.07
CA PRO A 104 0.66 10.11 13.52
C PRO A 104 1.98 9.43 13.95
N PRO A 105 2.51 9.76 15.15
CA PRO A 105 3.79 9.21 15.62
C PRO A 105 3.78 7.68 15.70
N TRP A 106 2.61 7.08 15.94
CA TRP A 106 2.40 5.65 16.06
C TRP A 106 2.13 4.93 14.72
N VAL A 107 2.18 5.61 13.56
CA VAL A 107 1.84 5.01 12.24
C VAL A 107 2.62 3.72 11.95
N HIS A 108 3.86 3.63 12.42
CA HIS A 108 4.73 2.48 12.22
C HIS A 108 4.19 1.20 12.91
N HIS A 109 3.37 1.34 13.96
CA HIS A 109 2.71 0.21 14.63
C HIS A 109 1.67 -0.48 13.74
N ILE A 110 1.12 0.19 12.73
CA ILE A 110 0.18 -0.41 11.77
C ILE A 110 0.79 -1.65 11.12
N SER A 111 2.09 -1.59 10.77
CA SER A 111 2.78 -2.71 10.14
C SER A 111 2.92 -3.95 11.01
N ARG A 112 2.94 -3.78 12.34
CA ARG A 112 3.05 -4.87 13.31
C ARG A 112 1.69 -5.36 13.81
N SER A 113 0.62 -4.64 13.45
CA SER A 113 -0.75 -4.93 13.87
C SER A 113 -1.43 -5.87 12.86
N PRO A 114 -2.49 -6.59 13.27
CA PRO A 114 -3.27 -7.43 12.35
C PRO A 114 -4.01 -6.62 11.26
N LEU A 115 -4.05 -5.29 11.39
CA LEU A 115 -4.70 -4.38 10.45
C LEU A 115 -4.08 -4.45 9.05
N LEU A 116 -2.75 -4.54 8.94
CA LEU A 116 -2.07 -4.61 7.64
C LEU A 116 -2.42 -5.91 6.89
N PRO A 117 -2.27 -7.11 7.49
CA PRO A 117 -2.76 -8.35 6.86
C PRO A 117 -4.24 -8.32 6.47
N SER A 118 -5.10 -7.71 7.29
CA SER A 118 -6.53 -7.55 6.96
C SER A 118 -6.76 -6.62 5.77
N LEU A 119 -6.02 -5.52 5.66
CA LEU A 119 -6.03 -4.64 4.48
C LEU A 119 -5.58 -5.39 3.22
N LEU A 120 -4.49 -6.15 3.30
CA LEU A 120 -3.99 -6.93 2.17
C LEU A 120 -4.98 -8.02 1.75
N ARG A 121 -5.60 -8.72 2.71
CA ARG A 121 -6.66 -9.69 2.44
C ARG A 121 -7.85 -9.03 1.74
N CYS A 122 -8.29 -7.88 2.23
CA CYS A 122 -9.35 -7.09 1.60
C CYS A 122 -9.02 -6.81 0.13
N LEU A 123 -7.84 -6.26 -0.17
CA LEU A 123 -7.42 -5.98 -1.54
C LEU A 123 -7.28 -7.23 -2.43
N LYS A 124 -6.96 -8.40 -1.85
CA LYS A 124 -6.87 -9.66 -2.60
C LYS A 124 -8.25 -10.28 -2.90
N THR A 125 -9.24 -10.10 -2.02
CA THR A 125 -10.49 -10.87 -2.04
C THR A 125 -11.75 -10.06 -2.37
N ASP A 126 -11.75 -8.75 -2.14
CA ASP A 126 -12.94 -7.92 -2.35
C ASP A 126 -13.33 -7.75 -3.82
N THR A 127 -14.62 -7.51 -4.02
CA THR A 127 -15.24 -7.27 -5.33
C THR A 127 -15.80 -5.85 -5.46
N ASP A 128 -16.00 -5.14 -4.34
CA ASP A 128 -16.49 -3.77 -4.33
C ASP A 128 -15.40 -2.81 -4.81
N VAL A 129 -15.65 -2.12 -5.92
CA VAL A 129 -14.69 -1.19 -6.53
C VAL A 129 -14.29 -0.06 -5.58
N VAL A 130 -15.21 0.43 -4.75
CA VAL A 130 -14.95 1.53 -3.82
C VAL A 130 -13.97 1.05 -2.75
N VAL A 131 -14.15 -0.17 -2.26
CA VAL A 131 -13.22 -0.81 -1.33
C VAL A 131 -11.83 -0.97 -1.97
N LEU A 132 -11.75 -1.44 -3.22
CA LEU A 132 -10.48 -1.60 -3.93
C LEU A 132 -9.75 -0.27 -4.15
N ILE A 133 -10.46 0.78 -4.62
CA ILE A 133 -9.89 2.12 -4.81
C ILE A 133 -9.39 2.68 -3.47
N THR A 134 -10.23 2.66 -2.44
CA THR A 134 -9.88 3.26 -1.15
C THR A 134 -8.73 2.49 -0.50
N GLY A 135 -8.77 1.16 -0.56
CA GLY A 135 -7.73 0.30 -0.01
C GLY A 135 -6.38 0.45 -0.73
N VAL A 136 -6.36 0.58 -2.07
CA VAL A 136 -5.11 0.76 -2.81
C VAL A 136 -4.48 2.11 -2.49
N LEU A 137 -5.28 3.17 -2.34
CA LEU A 137 -4.79 4.48 -1.89
C LEU A 137 -4.21 4.42 -0.48
N VAL A 138 -4.89 3.73 0.46
CA VAL A 138 -4.36 3.47 1.80
C VAL A 138 -3.02 2.75 1.72
N LEU A 139 -2.91 1.68 0.94
CA LEU A 139 -1.66 0.93 0.78
C LEU A 139 -0.53 1.80 0.21
N ILE A 140 -0.80 2.57 -0.85
CA ILE A 140 0.19 3.47 -1.47
C ILE A 140 0.71 4.51 -0.48
N THR A 141 -0.17 5.08 0.36
CA THR A 141 0.22 6.06 1.38
C THR A 141 0.94 5.43 2.58
N LEU A 142 0.61 4.18 2.91
CA LEU A 142 1.20 3.46 4.04
C LEU A 142 2.61 2.96 3.70
N LEU A 143 2.83 2.40 2.51
CA LEU A 143 4.11 1.82 2.06
C LEU A 143 5.35 2.67 2.40
N PRO A 144 5.44 3.98 2.06
CA PRO A 144 6.61 4.79 2.38
C PRO A 144 6.81 5.02 3.89
N MET A 145 5.77 4.86 4.70
CA MET A 145 5.82 5.04 6.16
C MET A 145 6.32 3.79 6.89
N ILE A 146 6.29 2.62 6.25
CA ILE A 146 6.68 1.33 6.86
C ILE A 146 7.71 0.57 6.02
N PRO A 147 8.85 1.19 5.64
CA PRO A 147 9.81 0.58 4.72
C PRO A 147 10.37 -0.76 5.23
N GLN A 148 10.49 -0.95 6.55
CA GLN A 148 10.98 -2.20 7.15
C GLN A 148 10.01 -3.37 7.02
N ALA A 149 8.70 -3.12 7.11
CA ALA A 149 7.66 -4.14 6.96
C ALA A 149 7.61 -4.72 5.54
N GLY A 150 8.17 -3.97 4.58
CA GLY A 150 8.35 -4.36 3.19
C GLY A 150 8.96 -5.74 3.01
N LYS A 151 9.90 -6.17 3.86
CA LYS A 151 10.58 -7.46 3.69
C LYS A 151 9.69 -8.67 4.01
N GLN A 152 8.82 -8.56 5.01
CA GLN A 152 7.97 -9.67 5.44
C GLN A 152 6.77 -9.87 4.53
N HIS A 153 6.23 -8.78 3.99
CA HIS A 153 5.01 -8.76 3.18
C HIS A 153 5.26 -8.44 1.70
N ILE A 154 6.51 -8.53 1.22
CA ILE A 154 6.88 -8.09 -0.14
C ILE A 154 6.03 -8.77 -1.22
N TYR A 155 5.89 -10.09 -1.12
CA TYR A 155 5.12 -10.88 -2.09
C TYR A 155 3.62 -10.63 -1.94
N ASP A 156 3.13 -10.33 -0.73
CA ASP A 156 1.73 -9.95 -0.55
C ASP A 156 1.41 -8.64 -1.29
N PHE A 157 2.33 -7.67 -1.27
CA PHE A 157 2.15 -6.43 -2.02
C PHE A 157 2.15 -6.66 -3.53
N PHE A 158 3.00 -7.56 -4.01
CA PHE A 158 3.06 -7.91 -5.43
C PHE A 158 1.79 -8.66 -5.87
N ASP A 159 1.31 -9.60 -5.08
CA ASP A 159 0.04 -10.29 -5.32
C ASP A 159 -1.15 -9.33 -5.36
N VAL A 160 -1.17 -8.34 -4.46
CA VAL A 160 -2.19 -7.28 -4.49
C VAL A 160 -2.12 -6.52 -5.82
N PHE A 161 -0.92 -6.15 -6.27
CA PHE A 161 -0.76 -5.50 -7.57
C PHE A 161 -1.28 -6.37 -8.72
N GLY A 162 -0.86 -7.63 -8.82
CA GLY A 162 -1.30 -8.54 -9.88
C GLY A 162 -2.82 -8.75 -9.87
N ARG A 163 -3.40 -8.92 -8.68
CA ARG A 163 -4.85 -9.07 -8.50
C ARG A 163 -5.63 -7.84 -8.96
N LEU A 164 -5.19 -6.64 -8.56
CA LEU A 164 -5.86 -5.39 -8.92
C LEU A 164 -5.70 -5.05 -10.40
N ALA A 165 -4.52 -5.30 -10.98
CA ALA A 165 -4.28 -5.15 -12.41
C ALA A 165 -5.21 -6.06 -13.22
N SER A 166 -5.31 -7.34 -12.84
CA SER A 166 -6.22 -8.30 -13.48
C SER A 166 -7.69 -7.88 -13.32
N TRP A 167 -8.09 -7.41 -12.13
CA TRP A 167 -9.46 -6.94 -11.91
C TRP A 167 -9.80 -5.72 -12.77
N SER A 168 -8.89 -4.73 -12.82
CA SER A 168 -9.03 -3.50 -13.59
C SER A 168 -9.09 -3.77 -15.10
N TYR A 169 -8.49 -4.85 -15.57
CA TYR A 169 -8.58 -5.27 -16.97
C TYR A 169 -9.88 -6.01 -17.26
N ARG A 170 -10.24 -7.00 -16.41
CA ARG A 170 -11.41 -7.86 -16.63
C ARG A 170 -12.75 -7.13 -16.55
N ASN A 171 -12.80 -5.93 -15.95
CA ASN A 171 -13.92 -4.99 -15.94
C ASN A 171 -15.31 -5.68 -15.82
N PRO A 172 -15.89 -5.81 -14.62
CA PRO A 172 -17.14 -6.56 -14.41
C PRO A 172 -18.40 -6.04 -15.15
N GLY A 173 -18.31 -5.11 -16.11
CA GLY A 173 -19.41 -4.60 -16.93
C GLY A 173 -20.41 -3.69 -16.21
N HIS A 174 -20.51 -3.78 -14.89
CA HIS A 174 -21.50 -3.08 -14.06
C HIS A 174 -20.91 -1.91 -13.25
N VAL A 175 -19.63 -1.59 -13.46
CA VAL A 175 -18.90 -0.60 -12.66
C VAL A 175 -18.87 0.75 -13.39
N PRO A 176 -19.22 1.88 -12.74
CA PRO A 176 -19.17 3.18 -13.38
C PRO A 176 -17.75 3.51 -13.86
N VAL A 177 -17.64 4.09 -15.06
CA VAL A 177 -16.35 4.41 -15.71
C VAL A 177 -15.43 5.25 -14.81
N ALA A 178 -15.99 6.23 -14.08
CA ALA A 178 -15.22 7.07 -13.15
C ALA A 178 -14.45 6.24 -12.10
N HIS A 179 -15.08 5.21 -11.54
CA HIS A 179 -14.43 4.33 -10.57
C HIS A 179 -13.32 3.50 -11.23
N LEU A 180 -13.52 3.03 -12.46
CA LEU A 180 -12.48 2.30 -13.20
C LEU A 180 -11.25 3.17 -13.46
N VAL A 181 -11.45 4.44 -13.83
CA VAL A 181 -10.34 5.39 -14.01
C VAL A 181 -9.58 5.60 -12.70
N HIS A 182 -10.28 5.81 -11.59
CA HIS A 182 -9.64 5.95 -10.28
C HIS A 182 -8.89 4.69 -9.85
N LEU A 183 -9.43 3.51 -10.12
CA LEU A 183 -8.75 2.26 -9.83
C LEU A 183 -7.50 2.10 -10.70
N HIS A 184 -7.57 2.38 -12.00
CA HIS A 184 -6.44 2.31 -12.90
C HIS A 184 -5.31 3.26 -12.45
N ALA A 185 -5.66 4.50 -12.07
CA ALA A 185 -4.71 5.46 -11.50
C ALA A 185 -4.09 4.96 -10.19
N GLY A 186 -4.88 4.26 -9.35
CA GLY A 186 -4.41 3.59 -8.15
C GLY A 186 -3.43 2.46 -8.45
N VAL A 187 -3.74 1.57 -9.38
CA VAL A 187 -2.87 0.46 -9.81
C VAL A 187 -1.56 0.98 -10.41
N TYR A 188 -1.63 2.02 -11.25
CA TYR A 188 -0.47 2.72 -11.79
C TYR A 188 0.41 3.33 -10.69
N SER A 189 -0.20 4.01 -9.72
CA SER A 189 0.52 4.58 -8.58
C SER A 189 1.17 3.51 -7.71
N LEU A 190 0.50 2.36 -7.53
CA LEU A 190 1.06 1.21 -6.82
C LEU A 190 2.26 0.61 -7.57
N PHE A 191 2.18 0.47 -8.90
CA PHE A 191 3.30 0.02 -9.73
C PHE A 191 4.56 0.85 -9.48
N HIS A 192 4.45 2.18 -9.59
CA HIS A 192 5.59 3.08 -9.39
C HIS A 192 6.12 3.06 -7.96
N ARG A 193 5.23 2.93 -6.97
CA ARG A 193 5.65 2.79 -5.57
C ARG A 193 6.44 1.50 -5.34
N LEU A 194 5.96 0.38 -5.86
CA LEU A 194 6.64 -0.93 -5.74
C LEU A 194 7.94 -0.97 -6.53
N TYR A 195 7.97 -0.40 -7.73
CA TYR A 195 9.17 -0.30 -8.53
C TYR A 195 10.22 0.60 -7.87
N GLY A 196 9.81 1.75 -7.30
CA GLY A 196 10.71 2.66 -6.59
C GLY A 196 11.27 2.09 -5.28
N MET A 197 10.49 1.28 -4.55
CA MET A 197 10.92 0.70 -3.28
C MET A 197 11.63 -0.66 -3.42
N PHE A 198 11.23 -1.47 -4.41
CA PHE A 198 11.65 -2.88 -4.55
C PHE A 198 11.94 -3.29 -6.01
N PRO A 199 12.79 -2.56 -6.76
CA PRO A 199 12.90 -2.69 -8.22
C PRO A 199 13.23 -4.12 -8.68
N CYS A 200 14.30 -4.74 -8.15
CA CYS A 200 14.74 -6.06 -8.60
C CYS A 200 13.75 -7.18 -8.26
N ASN A 201 13.16 -7.14 -7.05
CA ASN A 201 12.18 -8.12 -6.61
C ASN A 201 10.89 -7.99 -7.42
N PHE A 202 10.45 -6.74 -7.67
CA PHE A 202 9.23 -6.48 -8.40
C PHE A 202 9.37 -6.86 -9.89
N ILE A 203 10.48 -6.52 -10.54
CA ILE A 203 10.76 -6.97 -11.91
C ILE A 203 10.82 -8.50 -12.00
N SER A 204 11.45 -9.17 -11.03
CA SER A 204 11.47 -10.63 -10.97
C SER A 204 10.06 -11.21 -10.85
N TYR A 205 9.21 -10.62 -10.00
CA TYR A 205 7.80 -10.97 -9.89
C TYR A 205 7.05 -10.75 -11.21
N LEU A 206 7.21 -9.60 -11.86
CA LEU A 206 6.54 -9.31 -13.14
C LEU A 206 6.91 -10.36 -14.21
N ARG A 207 8.20 -10.70 -14.31
CA ARG A 207 8.66 -11.74 -15.24
C ARG A 207 8.01 -13.08 -14.94
N LEU A 208 8.02 -13.52 -13.69
CA LEU A 208 7.47 -14.83 -13.33
C LEU A 208 5.94 -14.88 -13.50
N HIS A 209 5.23 -13.88 -13.00
CA HIS A 209 3.77 -13.85 -12.95
C HIS A 209 3.14 -13.66 -14.35
N TYR A 210 3.72 -12.78 -15.17
CA TYR A 210 3.20 -12.46 -16.50
C TYR A 210 3.81 -13.29 -17.63
N SER A 211 4.72 -14.24 -17.35
CA SER A 211 5.13 -15.25 -18.34
C SER A 211 4.00 -16.23 -18.70
N MET A 212 3.00 -16.37 -17.81
CA MET A 212 1.83 -17.22 -18.04
C MET A 212 0.88 -16.55 -19.05
N LYS A 213 0.45 -17.30 -20.08
CA LYS A 213 -0.41 -16.78 -21.15
C LYS A 213 -1.69 -16.11 -20.64
N GLU A 214 -2.26 -16.61 -19.54
CA GLU A 214 -3.48 -16.08 -18.92
C GLU A 214 -3.35 -14.65 -18.38
N ASN A 215 -2.12 -14.20 -18.09
CA ASN A 215 -1.84 -12.88 -17.56
C ASN A 215 -1.32 -11.93 -18.64
N LEU A 216 -1.05 -12.42 -19.86
CA LEU A 216 -0.39 -11.65 -20.91
C LEU A 216 -1.22 -10.43 -21.35
N ASP A 217 -2.54 -10.56 -21.42
CA ASP A 217 -3.42 -9.44 -21.78
C ASP A 217 -3.41 -8.34 -20.70
N THR A 218 -3.41 -8.74 -19.42
CA THR A 218 -3.27 -7.81 -18.29
C THR A 218 -1.91 -7.11 -18.32
N PHE A 219 -0.85 -7.84 -18.69
CA PHE A 219 0.47 -7.25 -18.87
C PHE A 219 0.47 -6.16 -19.95
N GLN A 220 -0.13 -6.43 -21.12
CA GLN A 220 -0.14 -5.50 -22.23
C GLN A 220 -0.93 -4.22 -21.93
N GLU A 221 -2.10 -4.34 -21.29
CA GLU A 221 -2.99 -3.21 -21.08
C GLU A 221 -2.68 -2.39 -19.82
N VAL A 222 -2.12 -3.02 -18.78
CA VAL A 222 -1.89 -2.34 -17.49
C VAL A 222 -0.40 -2.14 -17.23
N VAL A 223 0.41 -3.19 -17.33
CA VAL A 223 1.83 -3.16 -16.92
C VAL A 223 2.69 -2.44 -17.96
N LYS A 224 2.49 -2.74 -19.24
CA LYS A 224 3.24 -2.13 -20.35
C LYS A 224 2.94 -0.63 -20.44
N VAL A 225 1.66 -0.24 -20.37
CA VAL A 225 1.25 1.18 -20.31
C VAL A 225 1.90 1.88 -19.11
N SER A 226 1.99 1.22 -17.95
CA SER A 226 2.63 1.78 -16.76
C SER A 226 4.14 2.06 -16.95
N THR A 227 4.79 1.29 -17.83
CA THR A 227 6.21 1.40 -18.18
C THR A 227 6.43 2.43 -19.30
N ASP A 228 5.56 2.46 -20.30
CA ASP A 228 5.70 3.29 -21.50
C ASP A 228 5.44 4.79 -21.22
N GLN A 229 4.57 5.13 -20.27
CA GLN A 229 4.28 6.53 -19.89
C GLN A 229 5.49 7.28 -19.28
N HIS A 230 6.60 6.61 -18.98
CA HIS A 230 7.82 7.21 -18.43
C HIS A 230 9.01 7.29 -19.40
N SER A 231 8.83 7.15 -20.72
CA SER A 231 9.94 7.36 -21.67
C SER A 231 10.37 8.84 -21.68
N PRO A 232 11.58 9.16 -21.17
CA PRO A 232 12.76 9.04 -22.04
C PRO A 232 13.95 8.37 -21.34
N ALA A 233 14.22 7.12 -21.69
CA ALA A 233 15.56 6.56 -21.89
C ALA A 233 15.40 5.07 -22.17
N GLN A 234 15.72 4.67 -23.40
CA GLN A 234 15.74 3.28 -23.79
C GLN A 234 16.79 2.53 -22.96
N ILE A 235 16.35 1.54 -22.18
CA ILE A 235 17.19 0.39 -21.90
C ILE A 235 17.06 -0.48 -23.15
N SER A 236 18.10 -0.41 -23.99
CA SER A 236 18.24 -1.20 -25.22
C SER A 236 17.75 -2.63 -24.99
N THR A 237 16.72 -3.00 -25.75
CA THR A 237 16.12 -4.33 -25.80
C THR A 237 16.81 -5.22 -26.85
N ASP A 238 18.02 -4.86 -27.31
CA ASP A 238 18.74 -5.57 -28.37
C ASP A 238 19.33 -6.94 -27.97
N GLN A 239 18.95 -7.52 -26.83
CA GLN A 239 19.38 -8.89 -26.47
C GLN A 239 18.31 -9.97 -26.62
N TYR A 240 17.14 -9.70 -27.23
CA TYR A 240 16.11 -10.73 -27.40
C TYR A 240 15.76 -10.98 -28.87
N ARG A 241 16.62 -11.74 -29.55
CA ARG A 241 16.19 -12.59 -30.67
C ARG A 241 15.94 -14.00 -30.11
N PRO A 242 14.75 -14.61 -30.28
CA PRO A 242 14.55 -16.00 -29.88
C PRO A 242 15.49 -16.90 -30.71
N VAL A 243 16.29 -17.71 -30.03
CA VAL A 243 17.07 -18.78 -30.66
C VAL A 243 16.10 -19.75 -31.30
N GLN A 244 16.08 -19.79 -32.63
CA GLN A 244 15.40 -20.85 -33.38
C GLN A 244 16.21 -22.13 -33.21
N THR A 245 15.56 -23.15 -32.67
CA THR A 245 15.99 -24.55 -32.74
C THR A 245 16.09 -24.95 -34.20
N SER A 246 17.31 -25.15 -34.68
CA SER A 246 17.56 -26.04 -35.83
C SER A 246 18.77 -26.89 -35.52
N THR A 247 18.50 -28.17 -35.31
CA THR A 247 19.43 -29.28 -35.48
C THR A 247 20.06 -29.15 -36.86
N ASP A 248 21.39 -29.06 -36.96
CA ASP A 248 22.17 -29.71 -38.02
C ASP A 248 23.69 -29.45 -37.89
N GLN A 249 24.41 -30.56 -37.73
CA GLN A 249 25.70 -30.90 -38.37
C GLN A 249 27.00 -30.17 -38.00
N CYS A 250 27.80 -30.89 -37.21
CA CYS A 250 29.25 -31.14 -37.26
C CYS A 250 30.18 -30.23 -38.10
N ARG A 251 31.26 -29.71 -37.47
CA ARG A 251 32.67 -30.13 -37.68
C ARG A 251 33.65 -29.41 -36.70
N PRO A 252 34.70 -30.08 -36.19
CA PRO A 252 35.76 -29.42 -35.41
C PRO A 252 37.03 -29.20 -36.23
N ALA A 253 37.69 -28.04 -36.08
CA ALA A 253 39.10 -27.73 -36.41
C ALA A 253 39.29 -26.20 -36.32
N GLN A 254 40.41 -25.60 -35.95
CA GLN A 254 41.71 -26.03 -35.42
C GLN A 254 42.40 -24.77 -34.86
N THR A 255 43.35 -25.03 -33.96
CA THR A 255 44.33 -24.13 -33.38
C THR A 255 45.17 -23.39 -34.43
N SER A 256 45.37 -22.08 -34.27
CA SER A 256 46.46 -21.33 -34.89
C SER A 256 46.97 -20.24 -33.94
N THR A 257 48.27 -20.32 -33.69
CA THR A 257 49.15 -19.52 -32.82
C THR A 257 49.49 -18.14 -33.40
N VAL A 258 50.31 -17.38 -32.65
CA VAL A 258 51.21 -16.27 -33.09
C VAL A 258 50.56 -14.87 -32.92
N GLN A 259 51.09 -13.85 -32.22
CA GLN A 259 52.43 -13.53 -31.70
C GLN A 259 52.37 -12.45 -30.60
N HIS A 260 53.36 -12.50 -29.70
CA HIS A 260 53.73 -11.51 -28.68
C HIS A 260 54.03 -10.09 -29.22
N ARG A 261 53.73 -9.07 -28.42
CA ARG A 261 54.61 -7.89 -28.29
C ARG A 261 54.66 -7.40 -26.84
N SER A 262 55.86 -7.50 -26.27
CA SER A 262 56.21 -7.21 -24.88
C SER A 262 56.40 -5.70 -24.64
N ALA A 263 56.00 -5.21 -23.47
CA ALA A 263 56.49 -3.95 -22.91
C ALA A 263 57.39 -4.29 -21.71
N GLN A 264 58.65 -3.84 -21.80
CA GLN A 264 59.69 -3.97 -20.79
C GLN A 264 59.57 -2.81 -19.79
N THR A 265 59.70 -3.10 -18.49
CA THR A 265 60.10 -2.11 -17.50
C THR A 265 61.20 -2.72 -16.63
N THR A 266 62.38 -2.13 -16.73
CA THR A 266 63.61 -2.40 -16.00
C THR A 266 63.49 -1.91 -14.55
N THR A 267 63.93 -2.73 -13.59
CA THR A 267 64.63 -2.24 -12.39
C THR A 267 65.56 -3.35 -11.89
N ASP A 268 66.85 -3.06 -12.00
CA ASP A 268 68.01 -3.84 -11.59
C ASP A 268 68.12 -3.87 -10.05
N GLN A 269 68.27 -5.06 -9.48
CA GLN A 269 69.48 -5.59 -8.82
C GLN A 269 69.76 -5.16 -7.37
N TYR A 270 69.72 -6.15 -6.48
CA TYR A 270 70.70 -6.36 -5.41
C TYR A 270 70.89 -7.87 -5.18
N ARG A 271 72.14 -8.35 -5.20
CA ARG A 271 72.57 -9.70 -4.79
C ARG A 271 73.61 -9.54 -3.65
N PRO A 272 73.55 -10.34 -2.57
CA PRO A 272 74.49 -10.25 -1.45
C PRO A 272 75.73 -11.13 -1.68
N VAL A 273 76.80 -10.84 -0.94
CA VAL A 273 77.89 -11.77 -0.60
C VAL A 273 77.75 -12.13 0.86
#